data_AF-A0A932R2B8-F1
#
_entry.id   AF-A0A932R2B8-F1
#
_cell.length_a   1.000
_cell.length_b   1.000
_cell.length_c   1.000
_cell.angle_alpha   90.00
_cell.angle_beta   90.00
_cell.angle_gamma   90.00
#
_symmetry.space_group_name_H-M   'P 1'
#
loop_
_entity.id
_entity.type
_entity.pdbx_description
1 polymer ?
#
loop_
_entity_poly.entity_id
_entity_poly.type
_entity_poly.pdbx_seq_one_letter_code
_entity_poly.pdbx_strand_id
1 'polypeptide(L)' 'LLEAARDAQLDLSASFMVGDRWRDIEAGRRAGCTTIFIDYGYAETQPKRYHVKVKSLAAASEWICSNR' A
#
# COMPACT_ATOMS: atom_id res chain seq x y z
N LEU A 1 -10.96 2.83 -4.65
CA LEU A 1 -9.98 1.80 -5.10
C LEU A 1 -10.57 0.89 -6.17
N LEU A 2 -11.58 0.07 -5.87
CA LEU A 2 -12.15 -0.85 -6.86
C LEU A 2 -12.73 -0.15 -8.10
N GLU A 3 -13.34 1.02 -7.93
CA GLU A 3 -13.84 1.84 -9.03
C GLU A 3 -12.70 2.36 -9.93
N ALA A 4 -11.73 3.07 -9.34
CA ALA A 4 -10.53 3.51 -10.06
C ALA A 4 -9.80 2.37 -10.79
N ALA A 5 -9.76 1.17 -10.19
CA ALA A 5 -9.17 0.00 -10.83
C ALA A 5 -9.96 -0.49 -12.05
N ARG A 6 -11.30 -0.47 -11.98
CA ARG A 6 -12.14 -0.79 -13.15
C ARG A 6 -11.98 0.25 -14.24
N ASP A 7 -12.00 1.52 -13.89
CA ASP A 7 -11.89 2.63 -14.84
C ASP A 7 -10.54 2.62 -15.57
N ALA A 8 -9.48 2.22 -14.88
CA ALA A 8 -8.13 2.11 -15.43
C ALA A 8 -7.76 0.68 -15.90
N GLN A 9 -8.70 -0.28 -15.87
CA GLN A 9 -8.49 -1.69 -16.22
C GLN A 9 -7.25 -2.33 -15.55
N LEU A 10 -7.05 -2.05 -14.27
CA LEU A 10 -5.90 -2.51 -13.49
C LEU A 10 -6.15 -3.87 -12.84
N ASP A 11 -5.17 -4.76 -12.92
CA ASP A 11 -5.11 -5.95 -12.07
C ASP A 11 -4.59 -5.56 -10.67
N LEU A 12 -5.52 -5.50 -9.72
CA LEU A 12 -5.22 -5.14 -8.34
C LEU A 12 -4.33 -6.18 -7.64
N SER A 13 -4.33 -7.44 -8.06
CA SER A 13 -3.50 -8.49 -7.48
C SER A 13 -2.01 -8.33 -7.85
N ALA A 14 -1.76 -7.76 -9.03
CA ALA A 14 -0.43 -7.37 -9.51
C ALA A 14 -0.08 -5.91 -9.18
N SER A 15 -0.88 -5.24 -8.35
CA SER A 15 -0.71 -3.83 -7.99
C SER A 15 -0.24 -3.65 -6.54
N PHE A 16 0.35 -2.48 -6.29
CA PHE A 16 0.79 -2.05 -4.98
C PHE A 16 -0.14 -0.98 -4.42
N MET A 17 -0.48 -1.07 -3.14
CA MET A 17 -1.12 0.00 -2.39
C MET A 17 -0.11 0.59 -1.42
N VAL A 18 0.23 1.86 -1.60
CA VAL A 18 1.17 2.60 -0.74
C VAL A 18 0.39 3.66 0.04
N GLY A 19 0.52 3.67 1.37
CA GLY A 19 -0.17 4.64 2.20
C GLY A 19 0.40 4.78 3.60
N ASP A 20 0.14 5.92 4.23
CA ASP A 20 0.57 6.27 5.58
C ASP A 20 -0.51 6.03 6.64
N ARG A 21 -1.76 5.72 6.23
CA ARG A 21 -2.86 5.47 7.14
C ARG A 21 -3.24 4.00 7.16
N TRP A 22 -3.71 3.52 8.32
CA TRP A 22 -4.20 2.14 8.44
C TRP A 22 -5.34 1.80 7.45
N ARG A 23 -6.14 2.80 7.07
CA ARG A 23 -7.26 2.65 6.13
C ARG A 23 -6.79 2.32 4.73
N ASP A 24 -5.71 2.94 4.26
CA ASP A 24 -5.13 2.66 2.94
C ASP A 24 -4.65 1.22 2.88
N ILE A 25 -3.97 0.79 3.94
CA ILE A 25 -3.43 -0.57 4.05
C ILE A 25 -4.56 -1.60 4.10
N GLU A 26 -5.60 -1.40 4.90
CA GLU A 26 -6.71 -2.34 4.94
C GLU A 26 -7.52 -2.33 3.62
N ALA A 27 -7.68 -1.17 2.98
CA ALA A 27 -8.33 -1.07 1.67
C ALA A 27 -7.57 -1.85 0.59
N GLY A 28 -6.24 -1.62 0.49
CA GLY A 28 -5.38 -2.35 -0.44
C GLY A 28 -5.40 -3.86 -0.19
N ARG A 29 -5.32 -4.27 1.08
CA ARG A 29 -5.34 -5.69 1.46
C ARG A 29 -6.66 -6.36 1.08
N ARG A 30 -7.81 -5.69 1.30
CA ARG A 30 -9.13 -6.20 0.89
C ARG A 30 -9.31 -6.24 -0.62
N ALA A 31 -8.63 -5.35 -1.34
CA ALA A 31 -8.63 -5.30 -2.79
C ALA A 31 -7.64 -6.28 -3.45
N GLY A 32 -6.81 -6.98 -2.66
CA GLY A 32 -5.84 -7.96 -3.16
C GLY A 32 -4.47 -7.38 -3.52
N CYS A 33 -4.21 -6.10 -3.24
CA CYS A 33 -2.92 -5.47 -3.52
C CYS A 33 -1.83 -5.90 -2.53
N THR A 34 -0.58 -5.84 -2.99
CA THR A 34 0.58 -5.81 -2.10
C THR A 34 0.61 -4.46 -1.38
N THR A 35 0.56 -4.45 -0.05
CA THR A 35 0.44 -3.23 0.75
C THR A 35 1.77 -2.79 1.36
N ILE A 36 2.13 -1.54 1.15
CA ILE A 36 3.33 -0.90 1.66
C ILE A 36 2.92 0.24 2.59
N PHE A 37 3.20 0.06 3.88
CA PHE A 37 2.89 1.03 4.93
C PHE A 37 4.06 2.00 5.13
N ILE A 38 3.81 3.29 4.96
CA ILE A 38 4.79 4.34 5.27
C ILE A 38 4.54 4.80 6.71
N ASP A 39 5.46 4.47 7.61
CA ASP A 39 5.35 4.87 9.02
C ASP A 39 6.06 6.21 9.25
N TYR A 40 5.28 7.28 9.21
CA TYR A 40 5.72 8.62 9.62
C TYR A 40 5.69 8.84 11.14
N GLY A 41 5.29 7.85 11.94
CA GLY A 41 5.26 7.94 13.39
C GLY A 41 4.09 8.76 13.94
N TYR A 42 3.00 8.87 13.21
CA TYR A 42 1.79 9.55 13.70
C TYR A 42 1.22 8.86 14.94
N ALA A 43 0.69 9.64 15.88
CA ALA A 43 0.01 9.16 17.08
C ALA A 43 -1.41 8.68 16.74
N GLU A 44 -1.51 7.65 15.89
CA GLU A 44 -2.76 7.05 15.46
C GLU A 44 -2.72 5.53 15.45
N THR A 45 -3.87 4.90 15.23
CA THR A 45 -3.95 3.45 15.09
C THR A 45 -3.13 3.00 13.88
N GLN A 46 -2.12 2.17 14.12
CA GLN A 46 -1.35 1.53 13.06
C GLN A 46 -2.13 0.36 12.43
N PRO A 47 -1.90 0.06 11.14
CA PRO A 47 -2.47 -1.13 10.51
C PRO A 47 -2.02 -2.41 11.23
N LYS A 48 -2.95 -3.34 11.42
CA LYS A 48 -2.65 -4.63 12.06
C LYS A 48 -1.85 -5.59 11.16
N ARG A 49 -1.98 -5.44 9.84
CA ARG A 49 -1.33 -6.28 8.83
C ARG A 49 -0.92 -5.42 7.65
N TYR A 50 0.30 -5.63 7.17
CA TYR A 50 0.88 -5.00 5.98
C TYR A 50 1.92 -5.98 5.40
N HIS A 51 2.27 -5.84 4.12
CA HIS A 51 3.31 -6.67 3.51
C HIS A 51 4.69 -6.08 3.78
N VAL A 52 4.81 -4.76 3.67
CA VAL A 52 6.07 -4.03 3.82
C VAL A 52 5.84 -2.79 4.66
N LYS A 53 6.82 -2.43 5.49
CA LYS A 53 6.86 -1.18 6.24
C LYS A 53 8.11 -0.39 5.85
N VAL A 54 7.95 0.88 5.51
CA VAL A 54 9.03 1.79 5.14
C VAL A 54 8.89 3.12 5.89
N LYS A 55 9.93 3.97 5.82
CA LYS A 55 9.95 5.29 6.49
C LYS A 55 9.68 6.48 5.57
N SER A 56 9.59 6.24 4.27
CA SER A 56 9.37 7.31 3.27
C SER A 56 8.80 6.75 1.97
N LEU A 57 8.24 7.63 1.15
CA LEU A 57 7.80 7.29 -0.19
C LEU A 57 8.97 6.86 -1.09
N ALA A 58 10.14 7.51 -0.95
CA ALA A 58 11.34 7.13 -1.70
C ALA A 58 11.74 5.67 -1.41
N ALA A 59 11.75 5.27 -0.13
CA ALA A 59 12.02 3.88 0.25
C ALA A 59 10.94 2.90 -0.27
N ALA A 60 9.67 3.33 -0.35
CA ALA A 60 8.63 2.51 -0.99
C ALA A 60 8.93 2.29 -2.48
N SER A 61 9.29 3.35 -3.20
CA SER A 61 9.62 3.28 -4.63
C SER A 61 10.85 2.41 -4.89
N GLU A 62 11.91 2.57 -4.10
CA GLU A 62 13.10 1.71 -4.17
C GLU A 62 12.73 0.24 -3.96
N TRP A 63 11.94 -0.05 -2.93
CA TRP A 63 11.51 -1.42 -2.64
C TRP A 63 10.70 -2.02 -3.79
N ILE A 64 9.78 -1.27 -4.39
CA ILE A 64 8.98 -1.71 -5.55
C ILE A 64 9.89 -2.03 -6.74
N CYS A 65 10.85 -1.16 -7.05
CA CYS A 65 11.76 -1.34 -8.19
C CYS A 65 12.73 -2.51 -7.99
N SER A 66 13.11 -2.82 -6.74
CA SER A 66 14.03 -3.93 -6.43
C SER A 66 13.35 -5.29 -6.32
N ASN A 67 12.03 -5.35 -6.13
CA ASN A 67 11.26 -6.61 -5.98
C ASN A 67 10.31 -6.85 -7.15
N ARG A 68 10.71 -6.40 -8.35
CA ARG A 68 9.95 -6.58 -9.59
C ARG A 68 10.46 -7.78 -10.39
#